data_AF-A0A2E9ZRH1-F1
#
_entry.id   AF-A0A2E9ZRH1-F1
#
_cell.length_a   1.000
_cell.length_b   1.000
_cell.length_c   1.000
_cell.angle_alpha   90.00
_cell.angle_beta   90.00
_cell.angle_gamma   90.00
#
_symmetry.space_group_name_H-M   'P 1'
#
loop_
_entity.id
_entity.type
_entity.pdbx_description
1 polymer ?
#
loop_
_entity_poly.entity_id
_entity_poly.type
_entity_poly.pdbx_seq_one_letter_code
_entity_poly.pdbx_strand_id
1 'polypeptide(L)'
;MKNTFTLVFLFVFVGGLSAADGLEVEPLPPAESLAVAHVAEGFELQLIASEPLVRDPVAFDWRADGALWVAEMADYPLGMDDRGKHGGRVRLLTDRDGDGRYDHSTIFLDGLSFPAGIMAWRGGVLVASAPIVLFAKDTDG
;
A
#
# COMPACT_ATOMS: atom_id res chain seq x y z
N MET A 1 22.63 -24.13 15.35
CA MET A 1 21.92 -22.88 15.66
C MET A 1 20.94 -22.63 14.52
N LYS A 2 19.63 -22.58 14.82
CA LYS A 2 18.58 -22.37 13.82
C LYS A 2 18.26 -20.87 13.85
N ASN A 3 18.65 -20.13 12.82
CA ASN A 3 18.35 -18.71 12.72
C ASN A 3 16.90 -18.55 12.23
N THR A 4 16.02 -18.21 13.15
CA THR A 4 14.66 -17.77 12.83
C THR A 4 14.71 -16.28 12.49
N PHE A 5 14.36 -15.93 11.25
CA PHE A 5 14.10 -14.55 10.86
C PHE A 5 12.68 -14.19 11.29
N THR A 6 12.54 -13.20 12.17
CA THR A 6 11.26 -12.62 12.54
C THR A 6 11.08 -11.32 11.76
N LEU A 7 10.11 -11.29 10.85
CA LEU A 7 9.71 -10.09 10.13
C LEU A 7 8.68 -9.34 10.99
N VAL A 8 8.95 -8.09 11.37
CA VAL A 8 8.03 -7.24 12.12
C VAL A 8 7.46 -6.20 11.14
N PHE A 9 6.15 -6.25 10.89
CA PHE A 9 5.43 -5.19 10.21
C PHE A 9 4.92 -4.19 11.24
N LEU A 10 5.37 -2.94 11.16
CA LEU A 10 4.85 -1.83 11.96
C LEU A 10 3.75 -1.14 11.17
N PHE A 11 2.51 -1.23 11.66
CA PHE A 11 1.40 -0.39 11.20
C PHE A 11 1.25 0.80 12.14
N VAL A 12 1.50 2.02 11.64
CA VAL A 12 1.16 3.26 12.34
C VAL A 12 -0.28 3.59 12.02
N PHE A 13 -1.17 3.47 13.01
CA PHE A 13 -2.52 4.01 12.94
C PHE A 13 -2.50 5.46 13.44
N VAL A 14 -2.70 6.42 12.55
CA VAL A 14 -3.15 7.77 12.94
C VAL A 14 -4.67 7.71 13.08
N GLY A 15 -5.14 7.46 14.31
CA GLY A 15 -6.53 7.66 14.68
C GLY A 15 -6.82 9.14 14.77
N GLY A 16 -7.80 9.63 13.98
CA GLY A 16 -8.29 10.99 14.05
C GLY A 16 -8.81 11.31 15.45
N LEU A 17 -8.05 12.12 16.18
CA LEU A 17 -8.54 12.80 17.37
C LEU A 17 -9.40 13.98 16.90
N SER A 18 -10.65 14.01 17.35
CA SER A 18 -11.60 15.10 17.10
C SER A 18 -10.93 16.45 17.34
N ALA A 19 -11.07 17.33 16.35
CA ALA A 19 -10.48 18.65 16.31
C ALA A 19 -10.84 19.47 17.56
N ALA A 20 -9.83 19.76 18.38
CA ALA A 20 -9.78 20.94 19.23
C ALA A 20 -8.69 21.84 18.64
N ASP A 21 -9.11 22.99 18.09
CA ASP A 21 -8.29 24.10 17.60
C ASP A 21 -7.14 23.76 16.62
N GLY A 22 -7.48 23.71 15.33
CA GLY A 22 -6.77 24.47 14.29
C GLY A 22 -5.25 24.33 14.15
N LEU A 23 -4.71 23.12 14.20
CA LEU A 23 -3.39 22.82 13.64
C LEU A 23 -3.57 22.09 12.32
N GLU A 24 -3.79 22.84 11.24
CA GLU A 24 -3.52 22.33 9.88
C GLU A 24 -2.00 22.17 9.77
N VAL A 25 -1.51 20.97 10.07
CA VAL A 25 -0.14 20.58 9.76
C VAL A 25 -0.18 19.95 8.38
N GLU A 26 0.33 20.69 7.39
CA GLU A 26 0.55 20.12 6.06
C GLU A 26 1.48 18.91 6.17
N PRO A 27 1.18 17.78 5.48
CA PRO A 27 2.07 16.64 5.47
C PRO A 27 3.40 17.04 4.82
N LEU A 28 4.50 16.54 5.38
CA LEU A 28 5.83 16.75 4.79
C LEU A 28 5.92 16.04 3.43
N PRO A 29 6.55 16.65 2.41
CA PRO A 29 6.89 15.96 1.17
C PRO A 29 7.62 14.63 1.45
N PRO A 30 7.55 13.62 0.56
CA PRO A 30 8.13 12.30 0.81
C PRO A 30 9.62 12.32 1.19
N ALA A 31 10.41 13.15 0.52
CA ALA A 31 11.85 13.30 0.83
C ALA A 31 12.11 13.95 2.20
N GLU A 32 11.28 14.92 2.60
CA GLU A 32 11.38 15.58 3.91
C GLU A 32 10.88 14.67 5.03
N SER A 33 9.82 13.89 4.78
CA SER A 33 9.34 12.83 5.68
C SER A 33 10.43 11.80 5.97
N LEU A 34 11.19 11.38 4.94
CA LEU A 34 12.31 10.46 5.09
C LEU A 34 13.43 11.06 5.96
N ALA A 35 13.72 12.36 5.82
CA ALA A 35 14.78 13.04 6.55
C ALA A 35 14.52 13.15 8.06
N VAL A 36 13.25 13.13 8.47
CA VAL A 36 12.84 13.20 9.88
C VAL A 36 12.48 11.84 10.48
N ALA A 37 12.52 10.77 9.69
CA ALA A 37 12.23 9.42 10.16
C ALA A 37 13.36 8.88 11.06
N HIS A 38 12.98 8.14 12.09
CA HIS A 38 13.93 7.46 12.97
C HIS A 38 13.84 5.96 12.74
N VAL A 39 14.99 5.31 12.52
CA VAL A 39 15.11 3.85 12.41
C VAL A 39 16.04 3.30 13.47
N ALA A 40 15.83 2.04 13.83
CA ALA A 40 16.71 1.35 14.76
C ALA A 40 18.12 1.17 14.18
N GLU A 41 19.12 1.03 15.05
CA GLU A 41 20.49 0.77 14.64
C GLU A 41 20.58 -0.51 13.78
N GLY A 42 21.34 -0.44 12.68
CA GLY A 42 21.50 -1.53 11.72
C GLY A 42 20.42 -1.61 10.64
N PHE A 43 19.45 -0.69 10.63
CA PHE A 43 18.44 -0.59 9.57
C PHE A 43 18.63 0.68 8.72
N GLU A 44 18.23 0.60 7.45
CA GLU A 44 18.16 1.70 6.51
C GLU A 44 16.70 1.90 6.08
N LEU A 45 16.28 3.15 5.92
CA LEU A 45 14.98 3.50 5.35
C LEU A 45 15.17 4.05 3.94
N GLN A 46 14.39 3.53 2.99
CA GLN A 46 14.42 3.96 1.60
C GLN A 46 13.01 4.30 1.13
N LEU A 47 12.88 5.42 0.43
CA LEU A 47 11.67 5.78 -0.28
C LEU A 47 11.66 5.08 -1.64
N ILE A 48 10.74 4.12 -1.82
CA ILE A 48 10.60 3.30 -3.04
C ILE A 48 9.38 3.66 -3.89
N ALA A 49 8.37 4.31 -3.31
CA ALA A 49 7.17 4.79 -3.99
C ALA A 49 6.48 5.87 -3.14
N SER A 50 5.84 6.83 -3.81
CA SER A 50 4.99 7.85 -3.21
C SER A 50 3.88 8.24 -4.19
N GLU A 51 3.01 9.17 -3.81
CA GLU A 51 2.07 9.79 -4.74
C GLU A 51 2.81 10.36 -5.96
N PRO A 52 2.24 10.23 -7.18
CA PRO A 52 0.92 9.67 -7.50
C PRO A 52 0.91 8.15 -7.75
N LEU A 53 2.04 7.44 -7.57
CA LEU A 53 2.16 6.02 -7.91
C LEU A 53 1.32 5.13 -7.00
N VAL A 54 1.20 5.52 -5.73
CA VAL A 54 0.42 4.86 -4.70
C VAL A 54 -0.28 5.92 -3.85
N ARG A 55 -1.47 5.60 -3.35
CA ARG A 55 -2.24 6.42 -2.41
C ARG A 55 -3.08 5.52 -1.50
N ASP A 56 -3.19 5.89 -0.23
CA ASP A 56 -3.96 5.13 0.76
C ASP A 56 -3.57 3.63 0.84
N PRO A 57 -2.27 3.26 0.80
CA PRO A 57 -1.86 1.84 0.82
C PRO A 57 -2.12 1.21 2.19
N VAL A 58 -2.64 -0.02 2.18
CA VAL A 58 -2.92 -0.78 3.41
C VAL A 58 -2.25 -2.16 3.46
N ALA A 59 -1.91 -2.73 2.31
CA ALA A 59 -1.14 -3.97 2.22
C ALA A 59 -0.40 -4.01 0.88
N PHE A 60 0.73 -4.71 0.84
CA PHE A 60 1.47 -4.95 -0.40
C PHE A 60 2.12 -6.33 -0.40
N ASP A 61 2.46 -6.84 -1.59
CA ASP A 61 3.28 -8.04 -1.74
C ASP A 61 4.04 -8.02 -3.07
N TRP A 62 5.24 -8.60 -3.10
CA TRP A 62 6.06 -8.66 -4.30
C TRP A 62 5.69 -9.85 -5.17
N ARG A 63 5.60 -9.58 -6.48
CA ARG A 63 5.62 -10.63 -7.49
C ARG A 63 7.03 -11.18 -7.65
N ALA A 64 7.11 -12.37 -8.24
CA ALA A 64 8.39 -13.03 -8.51
C ALA A 64 9.31 -12.25 -9.48
N ASP A 65 8.78 -11.31 -10.25
CA ASP A 65 9.52 -10.43 -11.17
C ASP A 65 9.92 -9.09 -10.54
N GLY A 66 9.67 -8.89 -9.23
CA GLY A 66 10.01 -7.65 -8.52
C GLY A 66 8.95 -6.54 -8.62
N ALA A 67 7.91 -6.71 -9.42
CA ALA A 67 6.78 -5.79 -9.43
C ALA A 67 6.00 -5.88 -8.09
N LEU A 68 5.48 -4.75 -7.63
CA LEU A 68 4.82 -4.64 -6.33
C LEU A 68 3.31 -4.54 -6.49
N TRP A 69 2.59 -5.50 -5.91
CA TRP A 69 1.15 -5.38 -5.73
C TRP A 69 0.86 -4.52 -4.51
N VAL A 70 -0.06 -3.56 -4.63
CA VAL A 70 -0.50 -2.72 -3.51
C VAL A 70 -2.02 -2.68 -3.45
N ALA A 71 -2.58 -3.01 -2.30
CA ALA A 71 -3.99 -2.75 -1.99
C ALA A 71 -4.13 -1.31 -1.45
N GLU A 72 -4.99 -0.53 -2.08
CA GLU A 72 -5.34 0.83 -1.66
C GLU A 72 -6.78 0.85 -1.13
N MET A 73 -7.01 1.53 0.00
CA MET A 73 -8.31 1.61 0.68
C MET A 73 -8.84 3.05 0.71
N ALA A 74 -9.10 3.62 -0.46
CA ALA A 74 -9.59 5.00 -0.57
C ALA A 74 -11.03 5.19 -0.04
N ASP A 75 -11.77 4.10 0.17
CA ASP A 75 -13.13 4.11 0.70
C ASP A 75 -13.21 4.08 2.23
N TYR A 76 -12.08 4.09 2.95
CA TYR A 76 -12.10 4.11 4.41
C TYR A 76 -12.55 5.47 4.99
N PRO A 77 -13.36 5.53 6.06
CA PRO A 77 -14.10 4.43 6.70
C PRO A 77 -15.54 4.26 6.21
N LEU A 78 -16.09 5.20 5.43
CA LEU A 78 -17.52 5.31 5.16
C LEU A 78 -17.91 5.09 3.68
N GLY A 79 -16.97 4.73 2.82
CA GLY A 79 -17.13 4.77 1.37
C GLY A 79 -16.69 6.10 0.77
N MET A 80 -16.50 6.12 -0.55
CA MET A 80 -16.14 7.32 -1.31
C MET A 80 -17.19 8.44 -1.29
N ASP A 81 -18.40 8.16 -0.78
CA ASP A 81 -19.56 9.06 -0.76
C ASP A 81 -20.25 9.12 0.62
N ASP A 82 -19.56 8.65 1.66
CA ASP A 82 -20.09 8.46 3.02
C ASP A 82 -21.33 7.54 3.13
N ARG A 83 -21.61 6.76 2.08
CA ARG A 83 -22.76 5.84 2.00
C ARG A 83 -22.35 4.44 1.53
N GLY A 84 -21.07 4.11 1.65
CA GLY A 84 -20.53 2.80 1.31
C GLY A 84 -20.16 2.61 -0.16
N LYS A 85 -20.06 3.68 -0.98
CA LYS A 85 -19.52 3.53 -2.34
C LYS A 85 -18.08 3.01 -2.31
N HIS A 86 -17.84 1.92 -3.01
CA HIS A 86 -16.53 1.29 -3.11
C HIS A 86 -15.51 2.23 -3.77
N GLY A 87 -14.29 2.19 -3.24
CA GLY A 87 -13.15 2.97 -3.71
C GLY A 87 -11.83 2.20 -3.64
N GLY A 88 -11.87 1.01 -3.05
CA GLY A 88 -10.75 0.10 -2.96
C GLY A 88 -10.28 -0.37 -4.33
N ARG A 89 -8.96 -0.53 -4.45
CA ARG A 89 -8.31 -0.97 -5.69
C ARG A 89 -6.99 -1.68 -5.41
N VAL A 90 -6.51 -2.39 -6.42
CA VAL A 90 -5.17 -2.99 -6.46
C VAL A 90 -4.38 -2.27 -7.54
N ARG A 91 -3.19 -1.80 -7.16
CA ARG A 91 -2.19 -1.29 -8.08
C ARG A 91 -1.08 -2.28 -8.32
N LEU A 92 -0.54 -2.27 -9.52
CA LEU A 92 0.72 -2.90 -9.90
C LEU A 92 1.76 -1.80 -10.12
N LEU A 93 2.81 -1.80 -9.31
CA LEU A 93 3.93 -0.90 -9.45
C LEU A 93 5.10 -1.65 -10.10
N THR A 94 5.74 -1.02 -11.08
CA THR A 94 6.91 -1.57 -11.79
C THR A 94 8.05 -0.57 -11.79
N ASP A 95 9.23 -1.04 -11.46
CA ASP A 95 10.50 -0.34 -11.66
C ASP A 95 11.00 -0.69 -13.07
N ARG A 96 11.03 0.30 -13.96
CA ARG A 96 11.34 0.15 -15.38
C ARG A 96 12.80 0.47 -15.70
N ASP A 97 13.48 1.23 -14.84
CA ASP A 97 14.88 1.61 -15.05
C ASP A 97 15.86 0.80 -14.17
N GLY A 98 15.34 0.02 -13.21
CA GLY A 98 16.08 -0.91 -12.38
C GLY A 98 16.86 -0.24 -11.25
N ASP A 99 16.49 0.98 -10.85
CA ASP A 99 17.17 1.72 -9.78
C ASP A 99 16.69 1.33 -8.36
N GLY A 100 15.69 0.44 -8.27
CA GLY A 100 15.09 -0.01 -7.01
C GLY A 100 13.94 0.89 -6.53
N ARG A 101 13.56 1.92 -7.29
CA ARG A 101 12.39 2.76 -7.06
C ARG A 101 11.37 2.52 -8.14
N TYR A 102 10.11 2.39 -7.74
CA TYR A 102 9.03 2.26 -8.69
C TYR A 102 8.80 3.60 -9.39
N ASP A 103 8.74 3.59 -10.73
CA ASP A 103 8.47 4.79 -11.56
C ASP A 103 7.14 4.68 -12.33
N HIS A 104 6.53 3.49 -12.33
CA HIS A 104 5.29 3.25 -13.05
C HIS A 104 4.24 2.52 -12.21
N SER A 105 2.98 2.88 -12.42
CA SER A 105 1.83 2.38 -11.68
C SER A 105 0.64 2.18 -12.61
N THR A 106 -0.02 1.01 -12.49
CA THR A 106 -1.26 0.69 -13.20
C THR A 106 -2.32 0.24 -12.20
N ILE A 107 -3.58 0.66 -12.39
CA ILE A 107 -4.72 0.07 -11.68
C ILE A 107 -5.01 -1.28 -12.33
N PHE A 108 -4.79 -2.35 -11.58
CA PHE A 108 -5.00 -3.72 -12.05
C PHE A 108 -6.43 -4.21 -11.78
N LEU A 109 -6.98 -3.85 -10.63
CA LEU A 109 -8.35 -4.20 -10.23
C LEU A 109 -8.93 -3.06 -9.41
N ASP A 110 -10.17 -2.68 -9.65
CA ASP A 110 -10.86 -1.62 -8.92
C ASP A 110 -12.27 -2.05 -8.48
N GLY A 111 -13.00 -1.13 -7.84
CA GLY A 111 -14.36 -1.39 -7.34
C GLY A 111 -14.43 -2.33 -6.13
N LEU A 112 -13.31 -2.52 -5.44
CA LEU A 112 -13.23 -3.36 -4.25
C LEU A 112 -13.82 -2.64 -3.04
N SER A 113 -14.41 -3.40 -2.13
CA SER A 113 -14.93 -2.89 -0.86
C SER A 113 -13.85 -3.05 0.20
N PHE A 114 -13.28 -1.96 0.70
CA PHE A 114 -12.33 -1.97 1.83
C PHE A 114 -11.28 -3.11 1.77
N PRO A 115 -10.46 -3.21 0.71
CA PRO A 115 -9.46 -4.28 0.59
C PRO A 115 -8.42 -4.13 1.71
N ALA A 116 -8.21 -5.16 2.52
CA ALA A 116 -7.38 -5.10 3.73
C ALA A 116 -6.14 -6.00 3.68
N GLY A 117 -6.02 -6.86 2.67
CA GLY A 117 -4.90 -7.78 2.53
C GLY A 117 -4.64 -8.15 1.08
N ILE A 118 -3.39 -8.45 0.76
CA ILE A 118 -2.94 -8.81 -0.59
C ILE A 118 -1.82 -9.84 -0.52
N MET A 119 -1.78 -10.77 -1.47
CA MET A 119 -0.70 -11.77 -1.59
C MET A 119 -0.50 -12.16 -3.05
N ALA A 120 0.73 -12.08 -3.54
CA ALA A 120 1.10 -12.59 -4.85
C ALA A 120 0.92 -14.11 -4.90
N TRP A 121 0.20 -14.63 -5.89
CA TRP A 121 -0.06 -16.07 -5.98
C TRP A 121 -0.24 -16.54 -7.42
N ARG A 122 0.50 -17.59 -7.82
CA ARG A 122 0.34 -18.28 -9.13
C ARG A 122 0.27 -17.34 -10.36
N GLY A 123 1.06 -16.28 -10.33
CA GLY A 123 1.11 -15.27 -11.40
C GLY A 123 -0.09 -14.31 -11.42
N GLY A 124 -0.86 -14.26 -10.33
CA GLY A 124 -1.89 -13.26 -10.08
C GLY A 124 -1.78 -12.77 -8.64
N VAL A 125 -2.91 -12.38 -8.06
CA VAL A 125 -3.01 -11.80 -6.72
C VAL A 125 -4.25 -12.30 -6.00
N LEU A 126 -4.09 -12.65 -4.73
CA LEU A 126 -5.18 -12.86 -3.78
C LEU A 126 -5.44 -11.55 -3.04
N VAL A 127 -6.71 -11.15 -2.94
CA VAL A 127 -7.11 -9.92 -2.26
C VAL A 127 -8.19 -10.24 -1.23
N ALA A 128 -7.96 -9.84 0.01
CA ALA A 128 -8.94 -9.93 1.09
C ALA A 128 -9.77 -8.63 1.11
N SER A 129 -11.04 -8.73 0.73
CA SER A 129 -12.01 -7.63 0.69
C SER A 129 -13.29 -8.17 1.31
N ALA A 130 -13.46 -7.96 2.61
CA ALA A 130 -14.51 -8.63 3.36
C ALA A 130 -15.89 -8.42 2.70
N PRO A 131 -16.73 -9.48 2.62
CA PRO A 131 -16.56 -10.81 3.21
C PRO A 131 -15.81 -11.83 2.32
N ILE A 132 -15.24 -11.40 1.20
CA ILE A 132 -14.65 -12.28 0.19
C ILE A 132 -13.12 -12.25 0.19
N VAL A 133 -12.54 -13.37 -0.25
CA VAL A 133 -11.16 -13.41 -0.73
C VAL A 133 -11.23 -13.78 -2.20
N LEU A 134 -10.75 -12.90 -3.06
CA LEU A 134 -10.77 -13.09 -4.51
C LEU A 134 -9.37 -13.40 -5.03
N PHE A 135 -9.30 -14.21 -6.07
CA PHE A 135 -8.11 -14.41 -6.88
C PHE A 135 -8.30 -13.69 -8.21
N ALA A 136 -7.40 -12.77 -8.54
CA ALA A 136 -7.40 -12.06 -9.81
C ALA A 136 -6.08 -12.31 -10.54
N LYS A 137 -6.16 -12.56 -11.84
CA LYS A 137 -5.00 -12.80 -12.70
C LYS A 137 -5.29 -12.29 -14.10
N ASP A 138 -4.34 -11.56 -14.66
CA ASP A 138 -4.33 -11.18 -16.07
C ASP A 138 -4.22 -12.42 -16.96
N THR A 139 -5.06 -12.53 -17.99
CA THR A 139 -5.10 -13.68 -18.90
C THR A 139 -4.90 -13.33 -20.37
N ASP A 140 -4.85 -12.05 -20.71
CA ASP A 140 -4.83 -11.55 -22.08
C ASP A 140 -3.77 -10.46 -22.33
N GLY A 141 -3.16 -9.91 -21.27
CA GLY A 141 -2.08 -8.92 -21.37
C GLY A 141 -2.54 -7.56 -21.85
#